data_AF-A0A961X9K3-F1
#
_entry.id   AF-A0A961X9K3-F1
#
_cell.length_a   1.000
_cell.length_b   1.000
_cell.length_c   1.000
_cell.angle_alpha   90.00
_cell.angle_beta   90.00
_cell.angle_gamma   90.00
#
_symmetry.space_group_name_H-M   'P 1'
#
loop_
_entity.id
_entity.type
_entity.pdbx_description
1 polymer ?
#
loop_
_entity_poly.entity_id
_entity_poly.type
_entity_poly.pdbx_seq_one_letter_code
_entity_poly.pdbx_strand_id
1 'polypeptide(L)'
;MSWCDKVLGYCDASGSAVEPGPAYDDVVARIGTLPVTDWVRAWREVCRTRFSDQTPGVYAFKSHFDSLSHNDPERGVAFIEAALQHETDDEVLLLLARSKVLGQLMVFRAETATPLLQELALRQPRLRILLGLEAPSIEGGMVADAGLKRRLLAICDEPAGRAWEDKVVAAKVEPIDFASLSIPELAAKWVEIKSRSDVEIERDGHWYDLMDYQSDLTGSEPMKALELVKAILEIEDNPHLLGLLSAGMLEDLIPARDGPVVDAVVAEAARNPQFQDLLCGVWFDGMSSEVAARLTWARGQRQS
;
A
#
# COMPACT_ATOMS: atom_id res chain seq x y z
N MET A 1 -20.84 4.70 -1.87
CA MET A 1 -21.01 3.49 -1.03
C MET A 1 -20.74 2.27 -1.87
N SER A 2 -19.77 1.49 -1.43
CA SER A 2 -19.06 0.52 -2.25
C SER A 2 -19.79 -0.84 -2.30
N TRP A 3 -19.44 -1.75 -3.22
CA TRP A 3 -19.98 -3.12 -3.17
C TRP A 3 -19.40 -3.87 -1.95
N CYS A 4 -18.13 -3.62 -1.62
CA CYS A 4 -17.49 -4.16 -0.42
C CYS A 4 -18.25 -3.79 0.86
N ASP A 5 -18.72 -2.53 0.99
CA ASP A 5 -19.52 -2.11 2.16
C ASP A 5 -20.84 -2.91 2.28
N LYS A 6 -21.49 -3.16 1.15
CA LYS A 6 -22.78 -3.88 1.08
C LYS A 6 -22.62 -5.33 1.47
N VAL A 7 -21.65 -6.02 0.89
CA VAL A 7 -21.46 -7.46 1.13
C VAL A 7 -20.99 -7.75 2.55
N LEU A 8 -20.25 -6.82 3.16
CA LEU A 8 -19.77 -6.95 4.54
C LEU A 8 -20.75 -6.40 5.57
N GLY A 9 -21.83 -5.74 5.14
CA GLY A 9 -22.87 -5.20 6.01
C GLY A 9 -22.44 -3.97 6.80
N TYR A 10 -21.50 -3.19 6.26
CA TYR A 10 -21.24 -1.82 6.72
C TYR A 10 -22.39 -0.87 6.35
N CYS A 11 -23.32 -1.33 5.50
CA CYS A 11 -24.50 -0.59 5.14
C CYS A 11 -25.75 -1.45 5.01
N ASP A 12 -26.90 -0.81 5.17
CA ASP A 12 -28.21 -1.42 4.99
C ASP A 12 -28.66 -1.42 3.51
N ALA A 13 -29.85 -1.96 3.26
CA ALA A 13 -30.42 -2.02 1.90
C ALA A 13 -30.67 -0.64 1.27
N SER A 14 -30.78 0.42 2.06
CA SER A 14 -30.93 1.80 1.58
C SER A 14 -29.58 2.43 1.17
N GLY A 15 -28.47 1.81 1.55
CA GLY A 15 -27.15 2.40 1.43
C GLY A 15 -26.88 3.43 2.53
N SER A 16 -27.49 3.26 3.70
CA SER A 16 -27.12 4.01 4.90
C SER A 16 -26.09 3.22 5.71
N ALA A 17 -25.13 3.90 6.34
CA ALA A 17 -24.17 3.26 7.22
C ALA A 17 -24.88 2.60 8.41
N VAL A 18 -24.42 1.41 8.81
CA VAL A 18 -24.94 0.70 9.99
C VAL A 18 -24.14 1.12 11.22
N GLU A 19 -24.83 1.54 12.28
CA GLU A 19 -24.21 1.92 13.56
C GLU A 19 -24.76 1.10 14.75
N PRO A 20 -23.90 0.42 15.54
CA PRO A 20 -22.47 0.23 15.28
C PRO A 20 -22.23 -0.65 14.04
N GLY A 21 -21.10 -0.46 13.36
CA GLY A 21 -20.69 -1.33 12.26
C GLY A 21 -20.48 -2.78 12.70
N PRO A 22 -20.36 -3.73 11.75
CA PRO A 22 -20.13 -5.14 12.07
C PRO A 22 -18.83 -5.34 12.86
N ALA A 23 -18.81 -6.32 13.77
CA ALA A 23 -17.60 -6.67 14.50
C ALA A 23 -16.53 -7.24 13.54
N TYR A 24 -15.25 -7.07 13.89
CA TYR A 24 -14.14 -7.53 13.05
C TYR A 24 -14.22 -9.02 12.72
N ASP A 25 -14.50 -9.87 13.72
CA ASP A 25 -14.60 -11.32 13.53
C ASP A 25 -15.76 -11.69 12.60
N ASP A 26 -16.87 -10.95 12.64
CA ASP A 26 -18.00 -11.15 11.72
C ASP A 26 -17.62 -10.79 10.29
N VAL A 27 -16.82 -9.72 10.10
CA VAL A 27 -16.33 -9.31 8.78
C VAL A 27 -15.39 -10.35 8.21
N VAL A 28 -14.43 -10.84 9.00
CA VAL A 28 -13.50 -11.91 8.59
C VAL A 28 -14.27 -13.18 8.23
N ALA A 29 -15.23 -13.58 9.06
CA ALA A 29 -16.08 -14.75 8.79
C ALA A 29 -16.87 -14.58 7.48
N ARG A 30 -17.48 -13.41 7.25
CA ARG A 30 -18.20 -13.11 6.01
C ARG A 30 -17.30 -13.23 4.79
N ILE A 31 -16.13 -12.57 4.78
CA ILE A 31 -15.15 -12.69 3.68
C ILE A 31 -14.79 -14.15 3.45
N GLY A 32 -14.53 -14.91 4.51
CA GLY A 32 -14.18 -16.32 4.46
C GLY A 32 -15.27 -17.22 3.86
N THR A 33 -16.54 -16.83 3.91
CA THR A 33 -17.66 -17.58 3.29
C THR A 33 -17.93 -17.20 1.83
N LEU A 34 -17.37 -16.10 1.34
CA LEU A 34 -17.60 -15.66 -0.03
C LEU A 34 -16.96 -16.62 -1.04
N PRO A 35 -17.63 -16.86 -2.19
CA PRO A 35 -17.02 -17.57 -3.30
C PRO A 35 -15.84 -16.76 -3.84
N VAL A 36 -14.81 -17.45 -4.33
CA VAL A 36 -13.59 -16.79 -4.84
C VAL A 36 -13.90 -15.85 -6.02
N THR A 37 -14.96 -16.10 -6.79
CA THR A 37 -15.43 -15.18 -7.85
C THR A 37 -15.86 -13.81 -7.30
N ASP A 38 -16.42 -13.76 -6.09
CA ASP A 38 -16.76 -12.50 -5.44
C ASP A 38 -15.50 -11.79 -4.92
N TRP A 39 -14.44 -12.54 -4.58
CA TRP A 39 -13.14 -11.94 -4.29
C TRP A 39 -12.53 -11.26 -5.51
N VAL A 40 -12.70 -11.80 -6.72
CA VAL A 40 -12.24 -11.11 -7.96
C VAL A 40 -12.96 -9.77 -8.13
N ARG A 41 -14.25 -9.71 -7.82
CA ARG A 41 -14.99 -8.45 -7.82
C ARG A 41 -14.49 -7.48 -6.75
N ALA A 42 -14.24 -7.97 -5.53
CA ALA A 42 -13.68 -7.20 -4.43
C ALA A 42 -12.31 -6.62 -4.82
N TRP A 43 -11.45 -7.45 -5.40
CA TRP A 43 -10.12 -7.08 -5.87
C TRP A 43 -10.18 -5.92 -6.86
N ARG A 44 -11.03 -6.01 -7.88
CA ARG A 44 -11.23 -4.91 -8.85
C ARG A 44 -11.61 -3.60 -8.17
N GLU A 45 -12.51 -3.65 -7.20
CA GLU A 45 -12.92 -2.46 -6.45
C GLU A 45 -11.77 -1.91 -5.58
N VAL A 46 -11.04 -2.78 -4.87
CA VAL A 46 -9.87 -2.39 -4.06
C VAL A 46 -8.80 -1.71 -4.92
N CYS A 47 -8.41 -2.30 -6.04
CA CYS A 47 -7.36 -1.78 -6.91
C CYS A 47 -7.69 -0.43 -7.56
N ARG A 48 -8.98 -0.10 -7.69
CA ARG A 48 -9.47 1.12 -8.34
C ARG A 48 -9.95 2.17 -7.34
N THR A 49 -10.08 1.83 -6.07
CA THR A 49 -10.46 2.79 -5.04
C THR A 49 -9.23 3.61 -4.66
N ARG A 50 -9.33 4.92 -4.83
CA ARG A 50 -8.33 5.88 -4.33
C ARG A 50 -8.18 5.75 -2.83
N PHE A 51 -6.97 5.97 -2.34
CA PHE A 51 -6.67 5.85 -0.92
C PHE A 51 -7.50 6.82 -0.07
N SER A 52 -7.73 8.04 -0.57
CA SER A 52 -8.61 9.04 0.06
C SER A 52 -10.07 8.60 0.14
N ASP A 53 -10.49 7.71 -0.76
CA ASP A 53 -11.89 7.30 -0.95
C ASP A 53 -12.18 5.93 -0.32
N GLN A 54 -11.20 5.36 0.40
CA GLN A 54 -11.35 4.05 1.02
C GLN A 54 -12.49 4.04 2.03
N THR A 55 -13.38 3.08 1.88
CA THR A 55 -14.44 2.79 2.83
C THR A 55 -14.01 1.66 3.78
N PRO A 56 -14.69 1.46 4.92
CA PRO A 56 -14.40 0.33 5.81
C PRO A 56 -14.46 -1.03 5.09
N GLY A 57 -15.40 -1.22 4.16
CA GLY A 57 -15.48 -2.44 3.38
C GLY A 57 -14.29 -2.64 2.43
N VAL A 58 -13.85 -1.59 1.73
CA VAL A 58 -12.67 -1.64 0.87
C VAL A 58 -11.41 -1.94 1.70
N TYR A 59 -11.25 -1.26 2.83
CA TYR A 59 -10.13 -1.50 3.75
C TYR A 59 -10.10 -2.95 4.24
N ALA A 60 -11.25 -3.51 4.67
CA ALA A 60 -11.34 -4.88 5.13
C ALA A 60 -10.89 -5.90 4.07
N PHE A 61 -11.28 -5.71 2.80
CA PHE A 61 -10.79 -6.55 1.71
C PHE A 61 -9.31 -6.33 1.40
N LYS A 62 -8.81 -5.09 1.43
CA LYS A 62 -7.37 -4.81 1.27
C LYS A 62 -6.55 -5.55 2.33
N SER A 63 -6.94 -5.48 3.60
CA SER A 63 -6.31 -6.24 4.69
C SER A 63 -6.42 -7.76 4.49
N HIS A 64 -7.56 -8.24 3.98
CA HIS A 64 -7.72 -9.66 3.66
C HIS A 64 -6.68 -10.10 2.60
N PHE A 65 -6.56 -9.39 1.47
CA PHE A 65 -5.60 -9.74 0.43
C PHE A 65 -4.14 -9.62 0.87
N ASP A 66 -3.81 -8.63 1.71
CA ASP A 66 -2.48 -8.48 2.32
C ASP A 66 -2.08 -9.66 3.22
N SER A 67 -3.06 -10.38 3.77
CA SER A 67 -2.84 -11.51 4.66
C SER A 67 -3.10 -12.88 4.01
N LEU A 68 -3.77 -12.90 2.85
CA LEU A 68 -4.23 -14.12 2.19
C LEU A 68 -3.08 -15.09 1.94
N SER A 69 -1.99 -14.59 1.37
CA SER A 69 -0.79 -15.38 1.06
C SER A 69 -0.08 -15.93 2.29
N HIS A 70 -0.29 -15.33 3.47
CA HIS A 70 0.27 -15.81 4.73
C HIS A 70 -0.61 -16.87 5.38
N ASN A 71 -1.93 -16.63 5.39
CA ASN A 71 -2.90 -17.36 6.18
C ASN A 71 -3.43 -18.61 5.47
N ASP A 72 -3.61 -18.54 4.15
CA ASP A 72 -4.22 -19.61 3.36
C ASP A 72 -3.63 -19.60 1.93
N PRO A 73 -2.40 -20.12 1.74
CA PRO A 73 -1.71 -20.06 0.45
C PRO A 73 -2.44 -20.84 -0.65
N GLU A 74 -3.12 -21.94 -0.31
CA GLU A 74 -3.95 -22.70 -1.26
C GLU A 74 -5.08 -21.82 -1.81
N ARG A 75 -5.79 -21.11 -0.94
CA ARG A 75 -6.86 -20.20 -1.35
C ARG A 75 -6.32 -18.95 -2.04
N GLY A 76 -5.11 -18.52 -1.71
CA GLY A 76 -4.36 -17.53 -2.49
C GLY A 76 -4.14 -17.94 -3.94
N VAL A 77 -3.72 -19.19 -4.18
CA VAL A 77 -3.57 -19.73 -5.55
C VAL A 77 -4.93 -19.87 -6.25
N ALA A 78 -5.97 -20.32 -5.53
CA ALA A 78 -7.32 -20.39 -6.08
C ALA A 78 -7.86 -19.01 -6.48
N PHE A 79 -7.54 -17.97 -5.70
CA PHE A 79 -7.86 -16.59 -6.04
C PHE A 79 -7.16 -16.11 -7.31
N ILE A 80 -5.85 -16.35 -7.43
CA ILE A 80 -5.09 -16.03 -8.66
C ILE A 80 -5.71 -16.74 -9.87
N GLU A 81 -6.06 -18.01 -9.75
CA GLU A 81 -6.75 -18.74 -10.81
C GLU A 81 -8.07 -18.07 -11.21
N ALA A 82 -8.93 -17.76 -10.24
CA ALA A 82 -10.22 -17.15 -10.50
C ALA A 82 -10.06 -15.76 -11.14
N ALA A 83 -9.10 -14.97 -10.68
CA ALA A 83 -8.79 -13.67 -11.26
C ALA A 83 -8.35 -13.82 -12.72
N LEU A 84 -7.45 -14.76 -13.03
CA LEU A 84 -7.02 -15.02 -14.41
C LEU A 84 -8.16 -15.46 -15.34
N GLN A 85 -9.20 -16.11 -14.82
CA GLN A 85 -10.36 -16.58 -15.57
C GLN A 85 -11.44 -15.51 -15.75
N HIS A 86 -11.63 -14.63 -14.76
CA HIS A 86 -12.81 -13.76 -14.68
C HIS A 86 -12.51 -12.26 -14.70
N GLU A 87 -11.26 -11.86 -14.47
CA GLU A 87 -10.83 -10.47 -14.66
C GLU A 87 -10.42 -10.25 -16.12
N THR A 88 -11.03 -9.25 -16.75
CA THR A 88 -10.78 -8.86 -18.13
C THR A 88 -9.86 -7.65 -18.25
N ASP A 89 -9.69 -6.93 -17.14
CA ASP A 89 -8.89 -5.72 -17.06
C ASP A 89 -7.41 -6.06 -16.83
N ASP A 90 -6.58 -5.75 -17.83
CA ASP A 90 -5.16 -6.05 -17.80
C ASP A 90 -4.42 -5.27 -16.70
N GLU A 91 -4.86 -4.04 -16.36
CA GLU A 91 -4.23 -3.24 -15.28
C GLU A 91 -4.46 -3.91 -13.91
N VAL A 92 -5.68 -4.38 -13.67
CA VAL A 92 -6.05 -5.04 -12.40
C VAL A 92 -5.39 -6.41 -12.27
N LEU A 93 -5.18 -7.11 -13.38
CA LEU A 93 -4.46 -8.39 -13.38
C LEU A 93 -2.97 -8.24 -13.15
N LEU A 94 -2.35 -7.20 -13.70
CA LEU A 94 -0.94 -6.92 -13.49
C LEU A 94 -0.63 -6.70 -12.01
N LEU A 95 -1.58 -6.12 -11.27
CA LEU A 95 -1.49 -5.96 -9.82
C LEU A 95 -1.42 -7.30 -9.07
N LEU A 96 -1.81 -8.45 -9.63
CA LEU A 96 -1.58 -9.73 -8.94
C LEU A 96 -0.08 -9.99 -8.74
N ALA A 97 0.76 -9.60 -9.70
CA ALA A 97 2.22 -9.68 -9.61
C ALA A 97 2.78 -8.51 -8.79
N ARG A 98 2.42 -7.27 -9.16
CA ARG A 98 2.99 -6.04 -8.57
C ARG A 98 2.59 -5.78 -7.12
N SER A 99 1.41 -6.27 -6.71
CA SER A 99 0.97 -6.19 -5.33
C SER A 99 1.51 -7.36 -4.50
N LYS A 100 1.10 -7.38 -3.24
CA LYS A 100 1.52 -8.39 -2.27
C LYS A 100 1.09 -9.82 -2.62
N VAL A 101 0.03 -10.06 -3.41
CA VAL A 101 -0.59 -11.40 -3.51
C VAL A 101 0.40 -12.47 -4.04
N LEU A 102 0.87 -12.36 -5.28
CA LEU A 102 1.75 -13.36 -5.87
C LEU A 102 3.15 -13.35 -5.24
N GLY A 103 3.74 -12.17 -5.05
CA GLY A 103 5.05 -12.02 -4.44
C GLY A 103 5.14 -12.62 -3.04
N GLN A 104 4.15 -12.35 -2.16
CA GLN A 104 4.15 -12.90 -0.81
C GLN A 104 3.95 -14.42 -0.77
N LEU A 105 3.20 -15.01 -1.70
CA LEU A 105 3.11 -16.47 -1.81
C LEU A 105 4.51 -17.07 -2.01
N MET A 106 5.33 -16.45 -2.86
CA MET A 106 6.68 -16.91 -3.14
C MET A 106 7.65 -16.60 -2.00
N VAL A 107 7.55 -15.45 -1.35
CA VAL A 107 8.41 -15.09 -0.21
C VAL A 107 8.13 -15.98 1.00
N PHE A 108 6.87 -16.14 1.39
CA PHE A 108 6.52 -16.72 2.70
C PHE A 108 6.02 -18.16 2.64
N ARG A 109 5.58 -18.63 1.46
CA ARG A 109 4.92 -19.92 1.29
C ARG A 109 5.36 -20.66 0.03
N ALA A 110 6.58 -20.44 -0.46
CA ALA A 110 7.08 -21.08 -1.68
C ALA A 110 6.91 -22.61 -1.70
N GLU A 111 7.11 -23.27 -0.56
CA GLU A 111 7.00 -24.74 -0.46
C GLU A 111 5.59 -25.23 -0.84
N THR A 112 4.56 -24.57 -0.31
CA THR A 112 3.15 -24.87 -0.62
C THR A 112 2.75 -24.32 -1.99
N ALA A 113 3.13 -23.08 -2.32
CA ALA A 113 2.66 -22.39 -3.51
C ALA A 113 3.28 -22.93 -4.80
N THR A 114 4.56 -23.31 -4.80
CA THR A 114 5.28 -23.73 -6.02
C THR A 114 4.60 -24.89 -6.76
N PRO A 115 4.29 -26.05 -6.15
CA PRO A 115 3.63 -27.14 -6.87
C PRO A 115 2.27 -26.71 -7.45
N LEU A 116 1.47 -25.94 -6.70
CA LEU A 116 0.16 -25.46 -7.13
C LEU A 116 0.27 -24.50 -8.32
N LEU A 117 1.22 -23.55 -8.26
CA LEU A 117 1.48 -22.61 -9.35
C LEU A 117 2.00 -23.31 -10.59
N GLN A 118 2.82 -24.36 -10.45
CA GLN A 118 3.27 -25.17 -11.58
C GLN A 118 2.11 -25.89 -12.28
N GLU A 119 1.23 -26.54 -11.52
CA GLU A 119 0.04 -27.20 -12.09
C GLU A 119 -0.88 -26.19 -12.76
N LEU A 120 -1.12 -25.04 -12.12
CA LEU A 120 -1.94 -23.97 -12.68
C LEU A 120 -1.33 -23.40 -13.97
N ALA A 121 -0.01 -23.21 -14.02
CA ALA A 121 0.70 -22.67 -15.18
C ALA A 121 0.61 -23.56 -16.42
N LEU A 122 0.39 -24.88 -16.27
CA LEU A 122 0.17 -25.80 -17.39
C LEU A 122 -1.14 -25.51 -18.13
N ARG A 123 -2.13 -24.92 -17.45
CA ARG A 123 -3.48 -24.70 -17.96
C ARG A 123 -3.88 -23.22 -18.04
N GLN A 124 -3.10 -22.33 -17.42
CA GLN A 124 -3.27 -20.88 -17.47
C GLN A 124 -2.00 -20.21 -18.03
N PRO A 125 -1.88 -20.02 -19.36
CA PRO A 125 -0.71 -19.38 -19.95
C PRO A 125 -0.44 -17.97 -19.41
N ARG A 126 -1.49 -17.21 -19.07
CA ARG A 126 -1.37 -15.88 -18.47
C ARG A 126 -0.64 -15.89 -17.13
N LEU A 127 -0.71 -16.97 -16.36
CA LEU A 127 0.05 -17.10 -15.11
C LEU A 127 1.55 -17.10 -15.37
N ARG A 128 2.00 -17.75 -16.45
CA ARG A 128 3.43 -17.81 -16.82
C ARG A 128 3.97 -16.42 -17.13
N ILE A 129 3.13 -15.61 -17.78
CA ILE A 129 3.44 -14.21 -18.09
C ILE A 129 3.54 -13.38 -16.81
N LEU A 130 2.57 -13.50 -15.88
CA LEU A 130 2.64 -12.82 -14.57
C LEU A 130 3.86 -13.24 -13.76
N LEU A 131 4.15 -14.54 -13.67
CA LEU A 131 5.37 -15.06 -13.03
C LEU A 131 6.64 -14.56 -13.71
N GLY A 132 6.58 -14.28 -15.01
CA GLY A 132 7.65 -13.63 -15.76
C GLY A 132 8.04 -12.26 -15.21
N LEU A 133 7.08 -11.49 -14.66
CA LEU A 133 7.36 -10.20 -14.01
C LEU A 133 8.14 -10.37 -12.70
N GLU A 134 7.96 -11.51 -12.03
CA GLU A 134 8.61 -11.83 -10.75
C GLU A 134 9.95 -12.57 -10.94
N ALA A 135 10.31 -12.96 -12.16
CA ALA A 135 11.53 -13.71 -12.43
C ALA A 135 12.80 -13.02 -11.89
N PRO A 136 13.01 -11.69 -12.06
CA PRO A 136 14.16 -11.00 -11.48
C PRO A 136 14.18 -11.09 -9.94
N SER A 137 13.03 -10.99 -9.28
CA SER A 137 12.92 -11.11 -7.82
C SER A 137 13.22 -12.53 -7.34
N ILE A 138 12.71 -13.55 -8.05
CA ILE A 138 12.99 -14.96 -7.79
C ILE A 138 14.49 -15.24 -7.97
N GLU A 139 15.12 -14.67 -9.00
CA GLU A 139 16.57 -14.72 -9.20
C GLU A 139 17.33 -14.00 -8.07
N GLY A 140 16.85 -12.84 -7.63
CA GLY A 140 17.43 -12.00 -6.58
C GLY A 140 17.31 -12.53 -5.15
N GLY A 141 16.62 -13.66 -4.95
CA GLY A 141 16.55 -14.33 -3.64
C GLY A 141 15.20 -14.28 -2.94
N MET A 142 14.13 -13.87 -3.63
CA MET A 142 12.75 -13.95 -3.13
C MET A 142 12.38 -15.36 -2.66
N VAL A 143 12.89 -16.39 -3.34
CA VAL A 143 12.68 -17.81 -2.98
C VAL A 143 13.99 -18.40 -2.48
N ALA A 144 14.05 -18.69 -1.18
CA ALA A 144 15.27 -19.15 -0.52
C ALA A 144 15.70 -20.56 -0.95
N ASP A 145 14.76 -21.48 -1.16
CA ASP A 145 15.07 -22.84 -1.60
C ASP A 145 15.46 -22.87 -3.09
N ALA A 146 16.67 -23.36 -3.38
CA ALA A 146 17.21 -23.38 -4.74
C ALA A 146 16.45 -24.32 -5.69
N GLY A 147 15.83 -25.38 -5.16
CA GLY A 147 15.01 -26.32 -5.94
C GLY A 147 13.68 -25.70 -6.35
N LEU A 148 12.98 -25.06 -5.42
CA LEU A 148 11.74 -24.33 -5.65
C LEU A 148 11.98 -23.14 -6.59
N LYS A 149 13.04 -22.37 -6.36
CA LYS A 149 13.49 -21.29 -7.24
C LYS A 149 13.64 -21.78 -8.68
N ARG A 150 14.41 -22.86 -8.90
CA ARG A 150 14.62 -23.42 -10.25
C ARG A 150 13.30 -23.84 -10.90
N ARG A 151 12.39 -24.44 -10.13
CA ARG A 151 11.07 -24.89 -10.60
C ARG A 151 10.16 -23.75 -11.02
N LEU A 152 10.16 -22.64 -10.27
CA LEU A 152 9.40 -21.44 -10.59
C LEU A 152 9.97 -20.74 -11.82
N LEU A 153 11.29 -20.54 -11.89
CA LEU A 153 11.94 -19.93 -13.05
C LEU A 153 11.68 -20.71 -14.34
N ALA A 154 11.59 -22.04 -14.27
CA ALA A 154 11.32 -22.88 -15.43
C ALA A 154 9.92 -22.66 -16.06
N ILE A 155 8.97 -22.07 -15.32
CA ILE A 155 7.61 -21.79 -15.84
C ILE A 155 7.39 -20.32 -16.18
N CYS A 156 8.30 -19.42 -15.76
CA CYS A 156 8.22 -17.99 -16.03
C CYS A 156 8.37 -17.69 -17.53
N ASP A 157 7.62 -16.72 -18.02
CA ASP A 157 7.77 -16.14 -19.37
C ASP A 157 8.09 -14.64 -19.24
N GLU A 158 9.34 -14.36 -18.86
CA GLU A 158 9.83 -13.01 -18.61
C GLU A 158 9.77 -12.08 -19.85
N PRO A 159 10.10 -12.51 -21.08
CA PRO A 159 9.90 -11.69 -22.27
C PRO A 159 8.43 -11.31 -22.51
N ALA A 160 7.49 -12.26 -22.36
CA ALA A 160 6.08 -11.94 -22.49
C ALA A 160 5.59 -11.04 -21.34
N GLY A 161 6.11 -11.25 -20.12
CA GLY A 161 5.83 -10.42 -18.95
C GLY A 161 6.15 -8.95 -19.23
N ARG A 162 7.41 -8.67 -19.60
CA ARG A 162 7.83 -7.32 -19.97
C ARG A 162 7.00 -6.72 -21.10
N ALA A 163 6.71 -7.48 -22.15
CA ALA A 163 5.91 -6.99 -23.25
C ALA A 163 4.46 -6.66 -22.83
N TRP A 164 3.89 -7.41 -21.88
CA TRP A 164 2.58 -7.11 -21.32
C TRP A 164 2.63 -5.85 -20.45
N GLU A 165 3.61 -5.75 -19.56
CA GLU A 165 3.83 -4.55 -18.75
C GLU A 165 4.01 -3.31 -19.63
N ASP A 166 4.92 -3.35 -20.60
CA ASP A 166 5.13 -2.24 -21.54
C ASP A 166 3.82 -1.85 -22.23
N LYS A 167 2.96 -2.79 -22.59
CA LYS A 167 1.67 -2.49 -23.22
C LYS A 167 0.68 -1.80 -22.26
N VAL A 168 0.66 -2.22 -20.98
CA VAL A 168 -0.29 -1.75 -19.97
C VAL A 168 0.16 -0.43 -19.34
N VAL A 169 1.45 -0.33 -19.05
CA VAL A 169 2.12 0.80 -18.39
C VAL A 169 2.67 1.81 -19.40
N ALA A 170 2.51 1.60 -20.72
CA ALA A 170 2.88 2.59 -21.73
C ALA A 170 2.00 3.85 -21.67
N ALA A 171 2.34 4.72 -20.74
CA ALA A 171 2.22 6.15 -20.88
C ALA A 171 3.61 6.73 -20.60
N LYS A 172 4.16 7.47 -21.57
CA LYS A 172 5.30 8.36 -21.35
C LYS A 172 4.81 9.52 -20.50
N VAL A 173 4.62 9.28 -19.21
CA VAL A 173 4.26 10.34 -18.27
C VAL A 173 5.52 11.16 -18.04
N GLU A 174 5.38 12.48 -18.17
CA GLU A 174 6.50 13.39 -17.97
C GLU A 174 6.98 13.26 -16.52
N PRO A 175 8.29 13.01 -16.29
CA PRO A 175 8.83 12.97 -14.95
C PRO A 175 8.57 14.28 -14.22
N ILE A 176 8.29 14.20 -12.92
CA ILE A 176 8.10 15.37 -12.08
C ILE A 176 9.45 15.72 -11.44
N ASP A 177 9.96 16.92 -11.71
CA ASP A 177 11.10 17.47 -10.98
C ASP A 177 10.62 18.03 -9.63
N PHE A 178 10.45 17.14 -8.64
CA PHE A 178 9.99 17.51 -7.30
C PHE A 178 10.90 18.53 -6.61
N ALA A 179 12.20 18.52 -6.92
CA ALA A 179 13.16 19.46 -6.33
C ALA A 179 12.95 20.90 -6.81
N SER A 180 12.37 21.09 -8.00
CA SER A 180 12.06 22.41 -8.54
C SER A 180 10.76 23.03 -8.02
N LEU A 181 9.89 22.23 -7.39
CA LEU A 181 8.60 22.68 -6.90
C LEU A 181 8.75 23.56 -5.65
N SER A 182 7.93 24.59 -5.54
CA SER A 182 7.74 25.29 -4.26
C SER A 182 7.06 24.37 -3.23
N ILE A 183 7.20 24.67 -1.94
CA ILE A 183 6.57 23.87 -0.87
C ILE A 183 5.05 23.72 -1.06
N PRO A 184 4.27 24.76 -1.40
CA PRO A 184 2.84 24.59 -1.66
C PRO A 184 2.53 23.69 -2.87
N GLU A 185 3.30 23.80 -3.96
CA GLU A 185 3.13 22.94 -5.14
C GLU A 185 3.48 21.49 -4.82
N LEU A 186 4.55 21.27 -4.07
CA LEU A 186 4.98 19.96 -3.62
C LEU A 186 3.95 19.34 -2.66
N ALA A 187 3.35 20.12 -1.76
CA ALA A 187 2.29 19.65 -0.86
C ALA A 187 1.04 19.20 -1.66
N ALA A 188 0.60 20.01 -2.62
CA ALA A 188 -0.51 19.66 -3.50
C ALA A 188 -0.22 18.39 -4.32
N LYS A 189 1.02 18.25 -4.83
CA LYS A 189 1.45 17.04 -5.54
C LYS A 189 1.52 15.82 -4.64
N TRP A 190 1.99 15.98 -3.40
CA TRP A 190 2.01 14.91 -2.43
C TRP A 190 0.61 14.38 -2.17
N VAL A 191 -0.37 15.26 -1.89
CA VAL A 191 -1.77 14.88 -1.67
C VAL A 191 -2.34 14.16 -2.91
N GLU A 192 -2.15 14.74 -4.10
CA GLU A 192 -2.62 14.15 -5.35
C GLU A 192 -2.07 12.72 -5.52
N ILE A 193 -0.76 12.54 -5.43
CA ILE A 193 -0.09 11.27 -5.69
C ILE A 193 -0.40 10.24 -4.60
N LYS A 194 -0.43 10.64 -3.32
CA LYS A 194 -0.74 9.73 -2.21
C LYS A 194 -2.21 9.33 -2.14
N SER A 195 -3.10 10.08 -2.77
CA SER A 195 -4.52 9.72 -2.88
C SER A 195 -4.79 8.61 -3.90
N ARG A 196 -3.85 8.31 -4.81
CA ARG A 196 -4.08 7.43 -5.97
C ARG A 196 -4.46 6.01 -5.59
N SER A 197 -5.20 5.35 -6.48
CA SER A 197 -5.49 3.93 -6.38
C SER A 197 -4.28 3.08 -6.81
N ASP A 198 -4.26 1.79 -6.47
CA ASP A 198 -3.15 0.88 -6.83
C ASP A 198 -2.94 0.84 -8.36
N VAL A 199 -4.03 0.86 -9.16
CA VAL A 199 -3.95 0.97 -10.63
C VAL A 199 -3.31 2.29 -11.09
N GLU A 200 -3.67 3.41 -10.47
CA GLU A 200 -3.11 4.72 -10.83
C GLU A 200 -1.62 4.81 -10.48
N ILE A 201 -1.20 4.20 -9.36
CA ILE A 201 0.20 4.11 -8.94
C ILE A 201 1.06 3.38 -9.99
N GLU A 202 0.64 2.19 -10.41
CA GLU A 202 1.40 1.39 -11.37
C GLU A 202 1.41 2.00 -12.78
N ARG A 203 0.42 2.83 -13.12
CA ARG A 203 0.31 3.39 -14.47
C ARG A 203 1.39 4.41 -14.79
N ASP A 204 1.80 5.23 -13.82
CA ASP A 204 2.73 6.34 -14.08
C ASP A 204 3.99 6.35 -13.21
N GLY A 205 4.04 5.56 -12.14
CA GLY A 205 5.22 5.42 -11.30
C GLY A 205 5.53 6.63 -10.42
N HIS A 206 4.78 7.75 -10.50
CA HIS A 206 5.08 8.97 -9.73
C HIS A 206 5.01 8.75 -8.22
N TRP A 207 4.26 7.75 -7.77
CA TRP A 207 4.22 7.38 -6.36
C TRP A 207 5.58 6.89 -5.87
N TYR A 208 6.28 6.09 -6.67
CA TYR A 208 7.63 5.59 -6.36
C TYR A 208 8.65 6.73 -6.40
N ASP A 209 8.61 7.57 -7.44
CA ASP A 209 9.49 8.74 -7.56
C ASP A 209 9.31 9.71 -6.36
N LEU A 210 8.07 9.92 -5.91
CA LEU A 210 7.77 10.75 -4.74
C LEU A 210 8.31 10.12 -3.45
N MET A 211 8.24 8.79 -3.31
CA MET A 211 8.79 8.09 -2.14
C MET A 211 10.31 8.22 -2.06
N ASP A 212 11.01 8.03 -3.18
CA ASP A 212 12.46 8.18 -3.26
C ASP A 212 12.85 9.62 -2.91
N TYR A 213 12.17 10.61 -3.53
CA TYR A 213 12.40 12.02 -3.23
C TYR A 213 12.12 12.35 -1.76
N GLN A 214 11.04 11.83 -1.18
CA GLN A 214 10.70 12.04 0.23
C GLN A 214 11.78 11.48 1.16
N SER A 215 12.24 10.25 0.90
CA SER A 215 13.30 9.59 1.67
C SER A 215 14.59 10.41 1.64
N ASP A 216 14.96 10.94 0.47
CA ASP A 216 16.13 11.82 0.34
C ASP A 216 15.92 13.14 1.08
N LEU A 217 14.72 13.74 0.99
CA LEU A 217 14.39 15.02 1.60
C LEU A 217 14.47 14.96 3.13
N THR A 218 13.93 13.92 3.76
CA THR A 218 13.95 13.76 5.22
C THR A 218 15.37 13.57 5.76
N GLY A 219 16.23 12.88 5.02
CA GLY A 219 17.64 12.69 5.40
C GLY A 219 18.54 13.91 5.14
N SER A 220 18.34 14.61 4.02
CA SER A 220 19.26 15.66 3.56
C SER A 220 18.83 17.08 3.92
N GLU A 221 17.53 17.37 3.94
CA GLU A 221 16.96 18.69 4.22
C GLU A 221 15.78 18.59 5.24
N PRO A 222 15.99 18.06 6.46
CA PRO A 222 14.90 17.73 7.39
C PRO A 222 14.02 18.93 7.79
N MET A 223 14.58 20.14 7.83
CA MET A 223 13.78 21.35 8.10
C MET A 223 12.84 21.69 6.93
N LYS A 224 13.26 21.43 5.69
CA LYS A 224 12.41 21.60 4.50
C LYS A 224 11.33 20.51 4.46
N ALA A 225 11.66 19.28 4.85
CA ALA A 225 10.68 18.21 5.04
C ALA A 225 9.62 18.61 6.09
N LEU A 226 10.02 19.20 7.22
CA LEU A 226 9.08 19.68 8.23
C LEU A 226 8.16 20.79 7.70
N GLU A 227 8.68 21.73 6.90
CA GLU A 227 7.84 22.74 6.23
C GLU A 227 6.86 22.12 5.23
N LEU A 228 7.27 21.06 4.52
CA LEU A 228 6.36 20.30 3.65
C LEU A 228 5.26 19.60 4.44
N VAL A 229 5.57 18.94 5.57
CA VAL A 229 4.57 18.30 6.45
C VAL A 229 3.53 19.33 6.90
N LYS A 230 3.98 20.52 7.32
CA LYS A 230 3.08 21.60 7.72
C LYS A 230 2.20 22.07 6.57
N ALA A 231 2.78 22.26 5.38
CA ALA A 231 2.02 22.70 4.19
C ALA A 231 0.99 21.66 3.73
N ILE A 232 1.29 20.36 3.86
CA ILE A 232 0.31 19.29 3.60
C ILE A 232 -0.82 19.36 4.63
N LEU A 233 -0.48 19.49 5.92
CA LEU A 233 -1.47 19.56 7.00
C LEU A 233 -2.40 20.79 6.88
N GLU A 234 -1.94 21.87 6.23
CA GLU A 234 -2.76 23.06 5.95
C GLU A 234 -3.84 22.81 4.88
N ILE A 235 -3.66 21.84 3.98
CA ILE A 235 -4.54 21.60 2.83
C ILE A 235 -5.29 20.27 2.88
N GLU A 236 -4.97 19.39 3.83
CA GLU A 236 -5.51 18.03 3.91
C GLU A 236 -6.14 17.75 5.29
N ASP A 237 -7.34 17.19 5.27
CA ASP A 237 -8.10 16.80 6.46
C ASP A 237 -8.54 15.32 6.46
N ASN A 238 -8.23 14.58 5.38
CA ASN A 238 -8.54 13.17 5.25
C ASN A 238 -7.70 12.33 6.24
N PRO A 239 -8.34 11.60 7.16
CA PRO A 239 -7.63 10.89 8.21
C PRO A 239 -6.72 9.77 7.68
N HIS A 240 -7.03 9.17 6.52
CA HIS A 240 -6.16 8.15 5.94
C HIS A 240 -4.86 8.77 5.43
N LEU A 241 -4.94 9.89 4.69
CA LEU A 241 -3.76 10.59 4.17
C LEU A 241 -2.92 11.18 5.30
N LEU A 242 -3.55 11.74 6.34
CA LEU A 242 -2.83 12.22 7.53
C LEU A 242 -2.16 11.06 8.29
N GLY A 243 -2.75 9.87 8.32
CA GLY A 243 -2.11 8.67 8.85
C GLY A 243 -0.85 8.25 8.07
N LEU A 244 -0.87 8.36 6.74
CA LEU A 244 0.33 8.15 5.91
C LEU A 244 1.39 9.23 6.13
N LEU A 245 0.97 10.48 6.31
CA LEU A 245 1.88 11.59 6.58
C LEU A 245 2.58 11.39 7.93
N SER A 246 1.85 10.94 8.96
CA SER A 246 2.39 10.71 10.30
C SER A 246 3.33 9.50 10.35
N ALA A 247 2.89 8.34 9.88
CA ALA A 247 3.66 7.09 9.95
C ALA A 247 4.71 6.96 8.82
N GLY A 248 4.83 7.98 7.97
CA GLY A 248 5.82 8.07 6.90
C GLY A 248 6.70 9.29 7.11
N MET A 249 6.44 10.38 6.38
CA MET A 249 7.34 11.53 6.31
C MET A 249 7.66 12.16 7.67
N LEU A 250 6.66 12.31 8.56
CA LEU A 250 6.90 12.88 9.89
C LEU A 250 7.70 11.94 10.80
N GLU A 251 7.53 10.63 10.67
CA GLU A 251 8.35 9.66 11.38
C GLU A 251 9.80 9.67 10.87
N ASP A 252 9.97 9.58 9.55
CA ASP A 252 11.28 9.53 8.89
C ASP A 252 12.12 10.79 9.11
N LEU A 253 11.49 11.96 9.26
CA LEU A 253 12.22 13.21 9.50
C LEU A 253 12.80 13.31 10.91
N ILE A 254 12.25 12.58 11.89
CA ILE A 254 12.65 12.72 13.30
C ILE A 254 13.91 11.87 13.55
N PRO A 255 15.06 12.49 13.84
CA PRO A 255 16.29 11.75 14.07
C PRO A 255 16.24 10.98 15.40
N ALA A 256 16.97 9.87 15.47
CA ALA A 256 17.09 9.09 16.70
C ALA A 256 17.79 9.84 17.85
N ARG A 257 18.58 10.86 17.52
CA ARG A 257 19.33 11.70 18.49
C ARG A 257 18.71 13.07 18.56
N ASP A 258 18.82 13.67 19.74
CA ASP A 258 18.28 14.99 19.97
C ASP A 258 18.96 16.06 19.11
N GLY A 259 18.26 17.15 18.82
CA GLY A 259 18.78 18.25 18.02
C GLY A 259 17.73 19.20 17.47
N PRO A 260 18.12 20.08 16.53
CA PRO A 260 17.27 21.17 16.06
C PRO A 260 15.94 20.73 15.44
N VAL A 261 15.91 19.55 14.82
CA VAL A 261 14.68 18.98 14.23
C VAL A 261 13.68 18.59 15.34
N VAL A 262 14.15 17.94 16.40
CA VAL A 262 13.32 17.57 17.55
C VAL A 262 12.80 18.82 18.26
N ASP A 263 13.65 19.85 18.40
CA ASP A 263 13.23 21.16 18.93
C ASP A 263 12.09 21.77 18.11
N ALA A 264 12.22 21.77 16.78
CA ALA A 264 11.22 22.32 15.88
C ALA A 264 9.90 21.54 15.92
N VAL A 265 9.96 20.20 15.95
CA VAL A 265 8.78 19.32 16.05
C VAL A 265 8.04 19.55 17.37
N VAL A 266 8.76 19.59 18.50
CA VAL A 266 8.16 19.84 19.82
C VAL A 266 7.55 21.23 19.88
N ALA A 267 8.24 22.25 19.35
CA ALA A 267 7.72 23.61 19.30
C ALA A 267 6.47 23.73 18.41
N GLU A 268 6.42 23.02 17.29
CA GLU A 268 5.25 23.01 16.41
C GLU A 268 4.06 22.31 17.08
N ALA A 269 4.26 21.12 17.66
CA ALA A 269 3.19 20.42 18.39
C ALA A 269 2.64 21.24 19.56
N ALA A 270 3.46 22.07 20.21
CA ALA A 270 3.01 22.95 21.29
C ALA A 270 2.11 24.11 20.80
N ARG A 271 2.27 24.58 19.55
CA ARG A 271 1.53 25.75 19.02
C ARG A 271 0.41 25.38 18.06
N ASN A 272 0.43 24.19 17.47
CA ASN A 272 -0.55 23.74 16.48
C ASN A 272 -1.22 22.42 16.92
N PRO A 273 -2.49 22.46 17.37
CA PRO A 273 -3.23 21.27 17.78
C PRO A 273 -3.38 20.21 16.69
N GLN A 274 -3.53 20.61 15.42
CA GLN A 274 -3.60 19.64 14.31
C GLN A 274 -2.27 18.91 14.13
N PHE A 275 -1.15 19.61 14.32
CA PHE A 275 0.17 19.00 14.25
C PHE A 275 0.43 18.09 15.46
N GLN A 276 -0.08 18.45 16.65
CA GLN A 276 -0.05 17.59 17.82
C GLN A 276 -0.83 16.28 17.58
N ASP A 277 -2.01 16.37 16.97
CA ASP A 277 -2.80 15.19 16.60
C ASP A 277 -2.05 14.34 15.56
N LEU A 278 -1.43 14.96 14.54
CA LEU A 278 -0.58 14.28 13.56
C LEU A 278 0.60 13.55 14.22
N LEU A 279 1.27 14.19 15.20
CA LEU A 279 2.39 13.60 15.94
C LEU A 279 1.97 12.35 16.74
N CYS A 280 0.70 12.20 17.10
CA CYS A 280 0.20 11.00 17.77
C CYS A 280 0.29 9.75 16.88
N GLY A 281 0.36 9.91 15.55
CA GLY A 281 0.48 8.80 14.60
C GLY A 281 1.90 8.31 14.31
N VAL A 282 2.93 8.94 14.92
CA VAL A 282 4.35 8.56 14.75
C VAL A 282 4.71 7.34 15.63
N TRP A 283 5.64 6.49 15.19
CA TRP A 283 6.21 5.43 16.01
C TRP A 283 7.60 5.87 16.49
N PHE A 284 7.91 5.69 17.79
CA PHE A 284 9.18 6.15 18.37
C PHE A 284 10.25 5.05 18.43
N ASP A 285 10.06 3.99 17.64
CA ASP A 285 10.96 2.85 17.63
C ASP A 285 12.34 3.27 17.11
N GLY A 286 13.40 2.88 17.83
CA GLY A 286 14.78 3.24 17.48
C GLY A 286 15.23 4.65 17.90
N MET A 287 14.33 5.49 18.43
CA MET A 287 14.72 6.80 19.00
C MET A 287 15.40 6.65 20.35
N SER A 288 16.24 7.62 20.72
CA SER A 288 16.79 7.66 22.08
C SER A 288 15.68 7.91 23.11
N SER A 289 15.87 7.41 24.33
CA SER A 289 14.91 7.63 25.43
C SER A 289 14.63 9.11 25.71
N GLU A 290 15.61 9.99 25.47
CA GLU A 290 15.47 11.43 25.61
C GLU A 290 14.52 12.02 24.56
N VAL A 291 14.74 11.70 23.28
CA VAL A 291 13.87 12.16 22.18
C VAL A 291 12.46 11.61 22.35
N ALA A 292 12.32 10.32 22.63
CA ALA A 292 11.02 9.69 22.84
C ALA A 292 10.24 10.34 24.00
N ALA A 293 10.90 10.69 25.11
CA ALA A 293 10.27 11.39 26.22
C ALA A 293 9.79 12.79 25.83
N ARG A 294 10.60 13.55 25.09
CA ARG A 294 10.24 14.90 24.60
C ARG A 294 9.03 14.87 23.68
N LEU A 295 9.01 13.94 22.73
CA LEU A 295 7.91 13.81 21.76
C LEU A 295 6.64 13.26 22.43
N THR A 296 6.78 12.32 23.36
CA THR A 296 5.65 11.83 24.19
C THR A 296 5.02 12.97 24.98
N TRP A 297 5.84 13.83 25.57
CA TRP A 297 5.35 15.02 26.26
C TRP A 297 4.61 15.97 25.30
N ALA A 298 5.17 16.19 24.10
CA ALA A 298 4.57 17.07 23.09
C ALA A 298 3.21 16.58 22.56
N ARG A 299 2.93 15.27 22.57
CA ARG A 299 1.61 14.70 22.24
C ARG A 299 0.50 15.06 23.24
N GLY A 300 0.84 15.32 24.49
CA GLY A 300 -0.11 15.34 25.61
C GLY A 300 -0.39 16.70 26.26
N GLN A 301 0.24 17.78 25.81
CA GLN A 301 0.00 19.14 26.31
C GLN A 301 -0.88 19.92 25.34
N ARG A 302 -2.21 19.85 25.49
CA ARG A 302 -3.05 20.95 24.99
C ARG A 302 -2.85 22.12 25.95
N GLN A 303 -2.14 23.16 25.51
CA GLN A 303 -2.17 24.43 26.25
C GLN A 303 -3.61 24.94 26.21
N SER A 304 -4.30 24.86 27.34
CA SER A 304 -5.64 25.41 27.59
C SER A 304 -5.60 26.93 27.72
#